data_AF-A0A4Q5RN52-F1
#
_entry.id   AF-A0A4Q5RN52-F1
#
_cell.length_a   1.000
_cell.length_b   1.000
_cell.length_c   1.000
_cell.angle_alpha   90.00
_cell.angle_beta   90.00
_cell.angle_gamma   90.00
#
_symmetry.space_group_name_H-M   'P 1'
#
loop_
_entity.id
_entity.type
_entity.pdbx_description
1 polymer ?
#
loop_
_entity_poly.entity_id
_entity_poly.type
_entity_poly.pdbx_seq_one_letter_code
_entity_poly.pdbx_strand_id
1 'polypeptide(L)'
;LTLDEDGCMVFERGEYIHHTPAHEVENPHVVGAGDTFISTFTLAQCSGASSAEAAELATAAATVAIRKTATAPCFLNELKAFFSTQDKYVSGAQQLEELCQFYHQQGKNVVFTNGCFDILHSGHVSYLNQSKNYGDVLIVGLNNDESIRRLKGSTRPINELADRIYVLSGLSSIDHIVPFGSAEDDTPSALIRAAKPQYYIKGGDYNLQNLPEAKVVEEVGGQVAFIPLVPDHSTTNMIRRINEDAKLAKVV
;
A
#
# COMPACT_ATOMS: atom_id res chain seq x y z
N LEU A 1 15.52 -0.48 -28.21
CA LEU A 1 16.94 -0.23 -27.88
C LEU A 1 17.05 -0.15 -26.36
N THR A 2 17.79 -1.04 -25.71
CA THR A 2 18.06 -0.94 -24.27
C THR A 2 19.25 -0.02 -24.05
N LEU A 3 19.16 0.86 -23.05
CA LEU A 3 20.13 1.90 -22.71
C LEU A 3 20.74 1.69 -21.31
N ASP A 4 20.73 0.45 -20.82
CA ASP A 4 21.22 0.09 -19.48
C ASP A 4 20.51 0.89 -18.37
N GLU A 5 21.25 1.64 -17.54
CA GLU A 5 20.72 2.48 -16.46
C GLU A 5 19.78 3.60 -16.93
N ASP A 6 19.81 3.97 -18.22
CA ASP A 6 18.91 4.96 -18.79
C ASP A 6 17.57 4.35 -19.27
N GLY A 7 17.38 3.04 -19.18
CA GLY A 7 16.14 2.35 -19.53
C GLY A 7 16.09 1.88 -20.97
N CYS A 8 15.03 2.20 -21.73
CA CYS A 8 14.91 1.78 -23.11
C CYS A 8 14.17 2.78 -24.01
N MET A 9 14.55 2.80 -25.28
CA MET A 9 13.86 3.54 -26.34
C MET A 9 13.20 2.58 -27.33
N VAL A 10 11.95 2.87 -27.68
CA VAL A 10 11.14 2.14 -28.65
C VAL A 10 11.10 2.92 -29.95
N PHE A 11 11.32 2.21 -31.06
CA PHE A 11 11.23 2.75 -32.41
C PHE A 11 10.30 1.86 -33.24
N GLU A 12 9.43 2.46 -34.04
CA GLU A 12 8.61 1.75 -35.03
C GLU A 12 8.88 2.33 -36.41
N ARG A 13 9.26 1.47 -37.36
CA ARG A 13 9.57 1.86 -38.75
C ARG A 13 10.59 3.01 -38.87
N GLY A 14 11.52 3.10 -37.91
CA GLY A 14 12.55 4.13 -37.86
C GLY A 14 12.16 5.41 -37.13
N GLU A 15 10.88 5.57 -36.75
CA GLU A 15 10.41 6.70 -35.94
C GLU A 15 10.52 6.40 -34.45
N TYR A 16 10.93 7.39 -33.67
CA TYR A 16 10.95 7.29 -32.21
C TYR A 16 9.52 7.33 -31.67
N ILE A 17 9.19 6.38 -30.78
CA ILE A 17 7.84 6.20 -30.25
C ILE A 17 7.77 6.54 -28.76
N HIS A 18 8.66 5.95 -27.96
CA HIS A 18 8.56 6.01 -26.51
C HIS A 18 9.92 5.81 -25.85
N HIS A 19 10.13 6.41 -24.70
CA HIS A 19 11.23 6.11 -23.80
C HIS A 19 10.65 5.67 -22.46
N THR A 20 11.05 4.49 -22.01
CA THR A 20 10.75 4.00 -20.66
C THR A 20 12.03 4.10 -19.84
N PRO A 21 12.10 4.98 -18.82
CA PRO A 21 13.26 5.07 -17.95
C PRO A 21 13.44 3.80 -17.12
N ALA A 22 14.68 3.46 -16.78
CA ALA A 22 14.94 2.38 -15.83
C ALA A 22 14.54 2.80 -14.42
N HIS A 23 14.23 1.81 -13.58
CA HIS A 23 14.05 2.03 -12.15
C HIS A 23 15.37 1.79 -11.44
N GLU A 24 15.78 2.73 -10.57
CA GLU A 24 16.97 2.55 -9.76
C GLU A 24 16.85 1.31 -8.86
N VAL A 25 17.95 0.56 -8.80
CA VAL A 25 18.10 -0.64 -7.97
C VAL A 25 19.44 -0.54 -7.26
N GLU A 26 19.41 -0.67 -5.94
CA GLU A 26 20.61 -0.70 -5.11
C GLU A 26 21.30 -2.07 -5.28
N ASN A 27 22.58 -2.07 -5.64
CA ASN A 27 23.40 -3.27 -5.90
C ASN A 27 22.78 -4.25 -6.93
N PRO A 28 22.58 -3.84 -8.19
CA PRO A 28 21.86 -4.65 -9.18
C PRO A 28 22.69 -5.84 -9.69
N HIS A 29 22.04 -6.99 -9.83
CA HIS A 29 22.58 -8.17 -10.50
C HIS A 29 22.08 -8.23 -11.95
N VAL A 30 22.79 -7.55 -12.86
CA VAL A 30 22.35 -7.31 -14.25
C VAL A 30 22.35 -8.55 -15.17
N VAL A 31 22.83 -9.70 -14.70
CA VAL A 31 22.90 -10.93 -15.50
C VAL A 31 21.49 -11.45 -15.80
N GLY A 32 21.13 -11.52 -17.08
CA GLY A 32 19.81 -11.97 -17.53
C GLY A 32 18.75 -10.86 -17.61
N ALA A 33 19.12 -9.60 -17.37
CA ALA A 33 18.22 -8.45 -17.51
C ALA A 33 17.68 -8.33 -18.95
N GLY A 34 18.57 -8.46 -19.95
CA GLY A 34 18.20 -8.42 -21.36
C GLY A 34 17.28 -9.58 -21.77
N ASP A 35 17.56 -10.80 -21.29
CA ASP A 35 16.74 -11.99 -21.56
C ASP A 35 15.34 -11.83 -20.97
N THR A 36 15.25 -11.33 -19.73
CA THR A 36 13.98 -11.03 -19.06
C THR A 36 13.23 -9.93 -19.80
N PHE A 37 13.92 -8.87 -20.21
CA PHE A 37 13.34 -7.76 -20.97
C PHE A 37 12.72 -8.26 -22.27
N ILE A 38 13.49 -8.94 -23.13
CA ILE A 38 13.01 -9.36 -24.45
C ILE A 38 11.90 -10.42 -24.34
N SER A 39 11.98 -11.30 -23.34
CA SER A 39 10.94 -12.32 -23.10
C SER A 39 9.61 -11.68 -22.71
N THR A 40 9.62 -10.75 -21.76
CA THR A 40 8.41 -10.03 -21.33
C THR A 40 7.87 -9.12 -22.42
N PHE A 41 8.73 -8.38 -23.13
CA PHE A 41 8.33 -7.52 -24.25
C PHE A 41 7.60 -8.33 -25.32
N THR A 42 8.18 -9.48 -25.71
CA THR A 42 7.61 -10.37 -26.72
C THR A 42 6.28 -10.95 -26.25
N LEU A 43 6.19 -11.39 -24.99
CA LEU A 43 4.96 -11.93 -24.44
C LEU A 43 3.82 -10.90 -24.41
N ALA A 44 4.14 -9.65 -24.03
CA ALA A 44 3.18 -8.55 -24.01
C ALA A 44 2.65 -8.23 -25.41
N GLN A 45 3.54 -8.12 -26.41
CA GLN A 45 3.17 -7.92 -27.82
C GLN A 45 2.30 -9.05 -28.36
N CYS A 46 2.65 -10.32 -28.08
CA CYS A 46 1.85 -11.48 -28.46
C CYS A 46 0.47 -11.49 -27.80
N SER A 47 0.32 -10.80 -26.67
CA SER A 47 -0.94 -10.63 -25.94
C SER A 47 -1.74 -9.39 -26.38
N GLY A 48 -1.25 -8.64 -27.37
CA GLY A 48 -1.92 -7.47 -27.94
C GLY A 48 -1.56 -6.13 -27.30
N ALA A 49 -0.55 -6.07 -26.43
CA ALA A 49 -0.06 -4.81 -25.89
C ALA A 49 0.65 -3.97 -26.96
N SER A 50 0.53 -2.65 -26.88
CA SER A 50 1.31 -1.72 -27.71
C SER A 50 2.80 -1.81 -27.41
N SER A 51 3.65 -1.28 -28.30
CA SER A 51 5.10 -1.26 -28.11
C SER A 51 5.55 -0.45 -26.90
N ALA A 52 4.78 0.58 -26.53
CA ALA A 52 5.02 1.35 -25.30
C ALA A 52 4.66 0.51 -24.07
N GLU A 53 3.47 -0.09 -24.01
CA GLU A 53 3.06 -0.96 -22.88
C GLU A 53 3.98 -2.16 -22.70
N ALA A 54 4.41 -2.77 -23.80
CA ALA A 54 5.37 -3.87 -23.77
C ALA A 54 6.73 -3.44 -23.21
N ALA A 55 7.19 -2.22 -23.51
CA ALA A 55 8.43 -1.65 -22.97
C ALA A 55 8.32 -1.37 -21.47
N GLU A 56 7.19 -0.85 -21.00
CA GLU A 56 6.90 -0.66 -19.56
C GLU A 56 6.96 -2.00 -18.81
N LEU A 57 6.22 -3.01 -19.29
CA LEU A 57 6.20 -4.35 -18.69
C LEU A 57 7.59 -5.00 -18.69
N ALA A 58 8.33 -4.88 -19.80
CA ALA A 58 9.67 -5.44 -19.94
C ALA A 58 10.68 -4.78 -19.01
N THR A 59 10.64 -3.45 -18.89
CA THR A 59 11.50 -2.69 -17.98
C THR A 59 11.22 -3.05 -16.52
N ALA A 60 9.94 -3.14 -16.14
CA ALA A 60 9.54 -3.58 -14.81
C ALA A 60 10.00 -5.01 -14.50
N ALA A 61 9.81 -5.96 -15.43
CA ALA A 61 10.24 -7.35 -15.24
C ALA A 61 11.77 -7.47 -15.11
N ALA A 62 12.52 -6.75 -15.95
CA ALA A 62 13.97 -6.70 -15.84
C ALA A 62 14.40 -6.11 -14.48
N THR A 63 13.76 -5.03 -14.03
CA THR A 63 13.98 -4.42 -12.71
C THR A 63 13.77 -5.43 -11.58
N VAL A 64 12.68 -6.21 -11.63
CA VAL A 64 12.41 -7.25 -10.63
C VAL A 64 13.48 -8.34 -10.65
N ALA A 65 13.95 -8.76 -11.82
CA ALA A 65 14.98 -9.77 -11.94
C ALA A 65 16.33 -9.30 -11.37
N ILE A 66 16.76 -8.07 -11.69
CA ILE A 66 18.07 -7.54 -11.24
C ILE A 66 18.13 -7.22 -9.74
N ARG A 67 16.98 -7.12 -9.06
CA ARG A 67 16.89 -6.98 -7.59
C ARG A 67 17.25 -8.26 -6.83
N LYS A 68 17.33 -9.39 -7.52
CA LYS A 68 17.60 -10.71 -6.91
C LYS A 68 19.09 -10.95 -6.79
N THR A 69 19.49 -11.77 -5.83
CA THR A 69 20.91 -12.03 -5.49
C THR A 69 21.65 -12.91 -6.49
N ALA A 70 20.98 -13.44 -7.50
CA ALA A 70 21.54 -14.30 -8.55
C ALA A 70 20.70 -14.20 -9.83
N THR A 71 21.18 -14.79 -10.92
CA THR A 71 20.41 -14.94 -12.16
C THR A 71 19.12 -15.70 -11.88
N ALA A 72 17.99 -15.00 -11.94
CA ALA A 72 16.69 -15.54 -11.62
C ALA A 72 15.61 -14.91 -12.51
N PRO A 73 14.56 -15.67 -12.87
CA PRO A 73 13.46 -15.15 -13.69
C PRO A 73 12.61 -14.17 -12.87
N CYS A 74 11.90 -13.27 -13.56
CA CYS A 74 10.78 -12.55 -12.97
C CYS A 74 9.51 -13.40 -13.09
N PHE A 75 8.88 -13.75 -11.96
CA PHE A 75 7.60 -14.43 -11.93
C PHE A 75 6.44 -13.44 -12.04
N LEU A 76 5.31 -13.90 -12.55
CA LEU A 76 4.13 -13.06 -12.78
C LEU A 76 3.64 -12.34 -11.51
N ASN A 77 3.66 -13.01 -10.36
CA ASN A 77 3.26 -12.43 -9.08
C ASN A 77 4.21 -11.29 -8.65
N GLU A 78 5.51 -11.41 -8.92
CA GLU A 78 6.48 -10.37 -8.61
C GLU A 78 6.32 -9.15 -9.53
N LEU A 79 6.05 -9.38 -10.82
CA LEU A 79 5.75 -8.31 -11.77
C LEU A 79 4.46 -7.57 -11.40
N LYS A 80 3.41 -8.30 -11.02
CA LYS A 80 2.16 -7.71 -10.49
C LYS A 80 2.42 -6.90 -9.23
N ALA A 81 3.21 -7.44 -8.29
CA ALA A 81 3.60 -6.74 -7.08
C ALA A 81 4.35 -5.45 -7.40
N PHE A 82 5.27 -5.46 -8.38
CA PHE A 82 6.01 -4.27 -8.81
C PHE A 82 5.08 -3.10 -9.20
N PHE A 83 4.11 -3.34 -10.07
CA PHE A 83 3.13 -2.31 -10.45
C PHE A 83 2.21 -1.93 -9.28
N SER A 84 1.90 -2.89 -8.41
CA SER A 84 1.16 -2.65 -7.16
C SER A 84 2.00 -1.95 -6.07
N THR A 85 3.30 -1.69 -6.30
CA THR A 85 4.10 -0.84 -5.40
C THR A 85 4.16 0.62 -5.86
N GLN A 86 3.81 0.90 -7.13
CA GLN A 86 3.64 2.27 -7.62
C GLN A 86 2.27 2.84 -7.26
N ASP A 87 1.25 1.98 -7.25
CA ASP A 87 -0.05 2.27 -6.68
C ASP A 87 -0.13 1.65 -5.29
N LYS A 88 -0.26 2.46 -4.24
CA LYS A 88 -0.33 1.97 -2.86
C LYS A 88 -1.61 1.17 -2.61
N TYR A 89 -2.57 1.16 -3.53
CA TYR A 89 -3.81 0.42 -3.38
C TYR A 89 -3.66 -1.09 -3.61
N VAL A 90 -4.14 -1.87 -2.64
CA VAL A 90 -4.23 -3.34 -2.69
C VAL A 90 -5.70 -3.73 -2.64
N SER A 91 -6.17 -4.48 -3.64
CA SER A 91 -7.61 -4.72 -3.87
C SER A 91 -8.28 -5.66 -2.86
N GLY A 92 -7.51 -6.46 -2.12
CA GLY A 92 -8.07 -7.36 -1.12
C GLY A 92 -7.06 -8.32 -0.50
N ALA A 93 -7.57 -9.24 0.33
CA ALA A 93 -6.75 -10.14 1.15
C ALA A 93 -5.83 -11.06 0.33
N GLN A 94 -6.27 -11.56 -0.83
CA GLN A 94 -5.44 -12.44 -1.65
C GLN A 94 -4.22 -11.70 -2.23
N GLN A 95 -4.43 -10.51 -2.81
CA GLN A 95 -3.34 -9.71 -3.34
C GLN A 95 -2.40 -9.24 -2.22
N LEU A 96 -2.96 -8.91 -1.05
CA LEU A 96 -2.19 -8.59 0.15
C LEU A 96 -1.31 -9.76 0.58
N GLU A 97 -1.82 -10.99 0.58
CA GLU A 97 -1.06 -12.17 0.92
C GLU A 97 0.12 -12.38 -0.05
N GLU A 98 -0.12 -12.31 -1.36
CA GLU A 98 0.94 -12.44 -2.38
C GLU A 98 2.03 -11.38 -2.21
N LEU A 99 1.63 -10.14 -1.94
CA LEU A 99 2.53 -9.01 -1.70
C LEU A 99 3.35 -9.17 -0.41
N CYS A 100 2.71 -9.57 0.70
CA CYS A 100 3.41 -9.80 1.96
C CYS A 100 4.35 -11.01 1.88
N GLN A 101 3.98 -12.07 1.16
CA GLN A 101 4.86 -13.20 0.90
C GLN A 101 6.14 -12.76 0.18
N PHE A 102 6.03 -11.87 -0.82
CA PHE A 102 7.18 -11.29 -1.50
C PHE A 102 8.10 -10.51 -0.54
N TYR A 103 7.54 -9.67 0.35
CA TYR A 103 8.35 -8.94 1.33
C TYR A 103 9.00 -9.85 2.37
N HIS A 104 8.29 -10.86 2.87
CA HIS A 104 8.85 -11.83 3.81
C HIS A 104 9.97 -12.65 3.19
N GLN A 105 9.87 -13.02 1.91
CA GLN A 105 10.96 -13.71 1.19
C GLN A 105 12.22 -12.85 1.04
N GLN A 106 12.07 -11.53 1.06
CA GLN A 106 13.18 -10.57 1.10
C GLN A 106 13.71 -10.30 2.50
N GLY A 107 13.14 -10.93 3.53
CA GLY A 107 13.51 -10.67 4.93
C GLY A 107 13.06 -9.31 5.45
N LYS A 108 12.09 -8.64 4.80
CA LYS A 108 11.56 -7.35 5.25
C LYS A 108 10.54 -7.52 6.37
N ASN A 109 10.56 -6.56 7.30
CA ASN A 109 9.59 -6.45 8.37
C ASN A 109 8.36 -5.68 7.89
N VAL A 110 7.22 -6.36 7.82
CA VAL A 110 5.90 -5.83 7.55
C VAL A 110 5.26 -5.33 8.84
N VAL A 111 4.83 -4.07 8.81
CA VAL A 111 4.05 -3.40 9.83
C VAL A 111 2.63 -3.22 9.31
N PHE A 112 1.64 -3.53 10.14
CA PHE A 112 0.23 -3.33 9.80
C PHE A 112 -0.42 -2.38 10.80
N THR A 113 -1.27 -1.49 10.32
CA THR A 113 -2.19 -0.72 11.16
C THR A 113 -3.53 -0.59 10.46
N ASN A 114 -4.56 -0.14 11.17
CA ASN A 114 -5.86 0.10 10.55
C ASN A 114 -6.57 1.32 11.13
N GLY A 115 -7.51 1.85 10.36
CA GLY A 115 -8.39 2.91 10.83
C GLY A 115 -9.36 3.40 9.77
N CYS A 116 -10.24 4.33 10.16
CA CYS A 116 -11.18 4.95 9.21
C CYS A 116 -10.52 6.06 8.39
N PHE A 117 -9.60 6.82 9.01
CA PHE A 117 -8.91 7.98 8.41
C PHE A 117 -9.81 8.94 7.63
N ASP A 118 -10.98 9.25 8.19
CA ASP A 118 -12.04 10.01 7.51
C ASP A 118 -11.62 11.45 7.18
N ILE A 119 -11.23 12.24 8.20
CA ILE A 119 -10.58 13.54 8.00
C ILE A 119 -9.20 13.47 8.64
N LEU A 120 -8.16 13.58 7.83
CA LEU A 120 -6.78 13.59 8.28
C LEU A 120 -6.45 14.86 9.08
N HIS A 121 -5.49 14.71 9.97
CA HIS A 121 -4.89 15.80 10.74
C HIS A 121 -3.46 15.41 11.11
N SER A 122 -2.71 16.35 11.67
CA SER A 122 -1.33 16.18 12.14
C SER A 122 -1.15 14.93 13.00
N GLY A 123 -2.09 14.66 13.91
CA GLY A 123 -2.07 13.43 14.74
C GLY A 123 -2.03 12.12 13.92
N HIS A 124 -2.82 12.00 12.84
CA HIS A 124 -2.77 10.82 11.97
C HIS A 124 -1.44 10.71 11.22
N VAL A 125 -0.92 11.82 10.70
CA VAL A 125 0.35 11.84 9.97
C VAL A 125 1.50 11.44 10.91
N SER A 126 1.55 12.00 12.10
CA SER A 126 2.54 11.64 13.13
C SER A 126 2.43 10.16 13.52
N TYR A 127 1.21 9.65 13.72
CA TYR A 127 0.96 8.25 14.04
C TYR A 127 1.45 7.30 12.94
N LEU A 128 1.16 7.60 11.67
CA LEU A 128 1.57 6.77 10.53
C LEU A 128 3.10 6.82 10.32
N ASN A 129 3.72 7.98 10.49
CA ASN A 129 5.17 8.12 10.46
C ASN A 129 5.84 7.29 11.56
N GLN A 130 5.31 7.35 12.79
CA GLN A 130 5.85 6.55 13.89
C GLN A 130 5.61 5.04 13.69
N SER A 131 4.46 4.66 13.11
CA SER A 131 4.15 3.27 12.77
C SER A 131 5.17 2.70 11.78
N LYS A 132 5.54 3.46 10.75
CA LYS A 132 6.54 3.06 9.76
C LYS A 132 7.89 2.71 10.39
N ASN A 133 8.27 3.35 11.50
CA ASN A 133 9.56 3.08 12.17
C ASN A 133 9.67 1.69 12.82
N TYR A 134 8.58 0.91 12.88
CA TYR A 134 8.61 -0.47 13.39
C TYR A 134 9.06 -1.50 12.36
N GLY A 135 9.26 -1.11 11.10
CA GLY A 135 9.68 -2.05 10.06
C GLY A 135 9.95 -1.39 8.71
N ASP A 136 10.02 -2.22 7.68
CA ASP A 136 10.43 -1.82 6.33
C ASP A 136 9.24 -1.48 5.44
N VAL A 137 8.05 -2.02 5.73
CA VAL A 137 6.82 -1.86 4.93
C VAL A 137 5.63 -1.61 5.83
N LEU A 138 4.99 -0.44 5.73
CA LEU A 138 3.76 -0.10 6.42
C LEU A 138 2.54 -0.32 5.52
N ILE A 139 1.66 -1.20 5.97
CA ILE A 139 0.38 -1.50 5.35
C ILE A 139 -0.75 -0.93 6.22
N VAL A 140 -1.67 -0.20 5.60
CA VAL A 140 -2.82 0.42 6.26
C VAL A 140 -4.11 -0.27 5.82
N GLY A 141 -4.75 -0.98 6.74
CA GLY A 141 -6.13 -1.41 6.61
C GLY A 141 -7.08 -0.22 6.71
N LEU A 142 -7.90 0.00 5.68
CA LEU A 142 -8.85 1.11 5.63
C LEU A 142 -10.29 0.60 5.66
N ASN A 143 -11.08 0.99 6.69
CA ASN A 143 -12.50 0.61 6.73
C ASN A 143 -13.25 1.17 5.51
N ASN A 144 -14.12 0.37 4.89
CA ASN A 144 -15.03 0.85 3.85
C ASN A 144 -16.18 1.66 4.44
N ASP A 145 -16.97 2.30 3.56
CA ASP A 145 -17.96 3.27 3.99
C ASP A 145 -19.11 2.63 4.78
N GLU A 146 -19.49 1.40 4.43
CA GLU A 146 -20.52 0.65 5.16
C GLU A 146 -20.06 0.26 6.57
N SER A 147 -18.80 -0.15 6.70
CA SER A 147 -18.17 -0.46 7.98
C SER A 147 -18.14 0.77 8.88
N ILE A 148 -17.76 1.92 8.32
CA ILE A 148 -17.77 3.17 9.08
C ILE A 148 -19.21 3.57 9.47
N ARG A 149 -20.20 3.41 8.58
CA ARG A 149 -21.61 3.66 8.89
C ARG A 149 -22.11 2.81 10.05
N ARG A 150 -21.78 1.51 10.07
CA ARG A 150 -22.14 0.59 11.17
C ARG A 150 -21.46 0.98 12.49
N LEU A 151 -20.18 1.36 12.43
CA LEU A 151 -19.38 1.69 13.62
C LEU A 151 -19.66 3.09 14.20
N LYS A 152 -19.96 4.08 13.37
CA LYS A 152 -20.01 5.50 13.76
C LYS A 152 -21.35 6.20 13.47
N GLY A 153 -22.29 5.51 12.82
CA GLY A 153 -23.60 6.03 12.46
C GLY A 153 -23.71 6.53 11.01
N SER A 154 -24.94 6.83 10.59
CA SER A 154 -25.27 7.13 9.19
C SER A 154 -24.68 8.44 8.64
N THR A 155 -24.21 9.34 9.49
CA THR A 155 -23.59 10.62 9.10
C THR A 155 -22.09 10.50 8.80
N ARG A 156 -21.57 9.27 8.82
CA ARG A 156 -20.16 8.94 8.58
C ARG A 156 -20.05 7.81 7.54
N PRO A 157 -18.97 7.76 6.75
CA PRO A 157 -17.87 8.72 6.68
C PRO A 157 -18.30 10.03 6.01
N ILE A 158 -17.47 11.07 6.15
CA ILE A 158 -17.63 12.34 5.41
C ILE A 158 -17.03 12.18 4.02
N ASN A 159 -15.85 11.55 3.93
CA ASN A 159 -15.18 11.27 2.67
C ASN A 159 -15.37 9.81 2.28
N GLU A 160 -15.72 9.56 1.02
CA GLU A 160 -15.88 8.20 0.50
C GLU A 160 -14.55 7.44 0.50
N LEU A 161 -14.62 6.11 0.41
CA LEU A 161 -13.44 5.25 0.44
C LEU A 161 -12.37 5.66 -0.58
N ALA A 162 -12.78 6.00 -1.81
CA ALA A 162 -11.87 6.40 -2.88
C ALA A 162 -11.04 7.65 -2.51
N ASP A 163 -11.69 8.68 -1.97
CA ASP A 163 -11.03 9.91 -1.54
C ASP A 163 -10.06 9.66 -0.38
N ARG A 164 -10.47 8.82 0.57
CA ARG A 164 -9.63 8.46 1.71
C ARG A 164 -8.38 7.69 1.28
N ILE A 165 -8.51 6.76 0.32
CA ILE A 165 -7.36 6.09 -0.30
C ILE A 165 -6.45 7.11 -0.98
N TYR A 166 -7.00 7.98 -1.82
CA TYR A 166 -6.22 8.96 -2.57
C TYR A 166 -5.37 9.87 -1.66
N VAL A 167 -5.98 10.40 -0.60
CA VAL A 167 -5.29 11.25 0.36
C VAL A 167 -4.19 10.48 1.10
N LEU A 168 -4.48 9.26 1.57
CA LEU A 168 -3.48 8.42 2.25
C LEU A 168 -2.35 8.01 1.31
N SER A 169 -2.62 7.80 0.03
CA SER A 169 -1.61 7.46 -0.97
C SER A 169 -0.54 8.54 -1.10
N GLY A 170 -0.87 9.80 -0.83
CA GLY A 170 0.07 10.92 -0.81
C GLY A 170 1.08 10.90 0.36
N LEU A 171 0.89 10.06 1.39
CA LEU A 171 1.78 10.01 2.55
C LEU A 171 2.96 9.06 2.32
N SER A 172 4.18 9.59 2.35
CA SER A 172 5.40 8.81 2.12
C SER A 172 5.64 7.68 3.12
N SER A 173 5.08 7.75 4.32
CA SER A 173 5.20 6.69 5.33
C SER A 173 4.40 5.44 5.02
N ILE A 174 3.40 5.53 4.14
CA ILE A 174 2.53 4.41 3.77
C ILE A 174 3.07 3.77 2.50
N ASP A 175 3.27 2.45 2.52
CA ASP A 175 3.63 1.68 1.34
C ASP A 175 2.40 1.09 0.68
N HIS A 176 1.44 0.59 1.47
CA HIS A 176 0.23 -0.07 0.96
C HIS A 176 -1.02 0.28 1.76
N ILE A 177 -2.17 0.29 1.09
CA ILE A 177 -3.50 0.57 1.60
C ILE A 177 -4.42 -0.54 1.11
N VAL A 178 -5.10 -1.20 2.04
CA VAL A 178 -6.02 -2.29 1.72
C VAL A 178 -7.38 -2.02 2.35
N PRO A 179 -8.47 -1.91 1.57
CA PRO A 179 -9.79 -1.68 2.12
C PRO A 179 -10.34 -2.95 2.77
N PHE A 180 -11.15 -2.80 3.81
CA PHE A 180 -11.86 -3.93 4.45
C PHE A 180 -13.19 -3.50 5.05
N GLY A 181 -13.99 -4.50 5.42
CA GLY A 181 -15.31 -4.34 6.03
C GLY A 181 -16.36 -5.13 5.24
N SER A 182 -17.13 -5.96 5.93
CA SER A 182 -18.25 -6.70 5.36
C SER A 182 -19.46 -6.61 6.28
N ALA A 183 -20.62 -7.09 5.82
CA ALA A 183 -21.82 -7.13 6.66
C ALA A 183 -21.64 -7.99 7.93
N GLU A 184 -20.68 -8.92 7.94
CA GLU A 184 -20.46 -9.90 9.00
C GLU A 184 -19.21 -9.60 9.85
N ASP A 185 -18.26 -8.82 9.32
CA ASP A 185 -16.99 -8.53 9.98
C ASP A 185 -16.47 -7.12 9.63
N ASP A 186 -16.39 -6.27 10.65
CA ASP A 186 -15.83 -4.92 10.59
C ASP A 186 -14.41 -4.85 11.17
N THR A 187 -13.79 -5.99 11.47
CA THR A 187 -12.42 -6.10 11.99
C THR A 187 -11.42 -6.37 10.86
N PRO A 188 -10.15 -5.96 11.03
CA PRO A 188 -9.10 -6.26 10.06
C PRO A 188 -8.55 -7.70 10.19
N SER A 189 -9.23 -8.60 10.91
CA SER A 189 -8.72 -9.94 11.26
C SER A 189 -8.29 -10.76 10.04
N ALA A 190 -9.10 -10.77 8.98
CA ALA A 190 -8.78 -11.47 7.74
C ALA A 190 -7.52 -10.90 7.06
N LEU A 191 -7.36 -9.58 7.09
CA LEU A 191 -6.18 -8.92 6.52
C LEU A 191 -4.92 -9.20 7.34
N ILE A 192 -5.03 -9.24 8.68
CA ILE A 192 -3.89 -9.59 9.55
C ILE A 192 -3.43 -11.03 9.26
N ARG A 193 -4.37 -11.97 9.06
CA ARG A 193 -4.04 -13.35 8.66
C ARG A 193 -3.33 -13.44 7.32
N ALA A 194 -3.76 -12.65 6.34
CA ALA A 194 -3.13 -12.58 5.03
C ALA A 194 -1.75 -11.92 5.08
N ALA A 195 -1.63 -10.80 5.81
CA ALA A 195 -0.41 -10.01 5.87
C ALA A 195 0.68 -10.63 6.75
N LYS A 196 0.31 -11.38 7.80
CA LYS A 196 1.22 -11.94 8.83
C LYS A 196 2.28 -10.93 9.30
N PRO A 197 1.86 -9.74 9.78
CA PRO A 197 2.80 -8.66 10.09
C PRO A 197 3.65 -8.99 11.32
N GLN A 198 4.91 -8.52 11.32
CA GLN A 198 5.76 -8.57 12.51
C GLN A 198 5.22 -7.64 13.61
N TYR A 199 4.67 -6.49 13.21
CA TYR A 199 4.08 -5.53 14.14
C TYR A 199 2.68 -5.11 13.71
N TYR A 200 1.73 -5.16 14.64
CA TYR A 200 0.43 -4.54 14.53
C TYR A 200 0.37 -3.29 15.41
N ILE A 201 0.21 -2.13 14.80
CA ILE A 201 0.25 -0.85 15.50
C ILE A 201 -1.16 -0.34 15.77
N LYS A 202 -1.39 0.09 17.01
CA LYS A 202 -2.60 0.79 17.44
C LYS A 202 -2.27 2.13 18.10
N GLY A 203 -3.05 3.16 17.80
CA GLY A 203 -2.94 4.47 18.43
C GLY A 203 -3.85 4.60 19.66
N GLY A 204 -3.36 5.22 20.73
CA GLY A 204 -4.18 5.68 21.87
C GLY A 204 -4.15 4.80 23.11
N ASP A 205 -5.10 5.04 24.03
CA ASP A 205 -5.18 4.39 25.36
C ASP A 205 -5.82 2.98 25.31
N TYR A 206 -5.61 2.24 24.23
CA TYR A 206 -6.10 0.87 24.13
C TYR A 206 -5.21 -0.06 24.95
N ASN A 207 -5.81 -0.81 25.87
CA ASN A 207 -5.14 -1.90 26.57
C ASN A 207 -5.25 -3.20 25.75
N LEU A 208 -4.22 -4.05 25.77
CA LEU A 208 -4.19 -5.38 25.10
C LEU A 208 -5.45 -6.22 25.35
N GLN A 209 -6.05 -6.11 26.54
CA GLN A 209 -7.24 -6.86 26.94
C GLN A 209 -8.52 -6.48 26.16
N ASN A 210 -8.55 -5.32 25.50
CA ASN A 210 -9.71 -4.79 24.78
C ASN A 210 -9.55 -4.83 23.25
N LEU A 211 -8.55 -5.53 22.73
CA LEU A 211 -8.29 -5.65 21.29
C LEU A 211 -8.67 -7.05 20.79
N PRO A 212 -9.83 -7.20 20.11
CA PRO A 212 -10.23 -8.46 19.47
C PRO A 212 -9.13 -9.03 18.57
N GLU A 213 -8.39 -8.15 17.89
CA GLU A 213 -7.37 -8.51 16.92
C GLU A 213 -6.06 -8.98 17.55
N ALA A 214 -5.82 -8.72 18.85
CA ALA A 214 -4.57 -9.09 19.51
C ALA A 214 -4.30 -10.61 19.42
N LYS A 215 -5.36 -11.41 19.58
CA LYS A 215 -5.28 -12.88 19.42
C LYS A 215 -4.85 -13.27 18.01
N VAL A 216 -5.40 -12.61 16.99
CA VAL A 216 -5.08 -12.91 15.58
C VAL A 216 -3.64 -12.54 15.26
N VAL A 217 -3.14 -11.44 15.83
CA VAL A 217 -1.74 -11.01 15.68
C VAL A 217 -0.79 -12.03 16.32
N GLU A 218 -1.09 -12.50 17.54
CA GLU A 218 -0.31 -13.55 18.21
C GLU A 218 -0.35 -14.88 17.45
N GLU A 219 -1.52 -15.27 16.92
CA GLU A 219 -1.70 -16.49 16.13
C GLU A 219 -0.82 -16.52 14.86
N VAL A 220 -0.55 -15.37 14.25
CA VAL A 220 0.34 -15.26 13.08
C VAL A 220 1.80 -14.99 13.45
N GLY A 221 2.13 -14.95 14.76
CA GLY A 221 3.48 -14.72 15.26
C GLY A 221 3.93 -13.26 15.29
N GLY A 222 3.00 -12.31 15.13
CA GLY A 222 3.27 -10.88 15.23
C GLY A 222 3.20 -10.34 16.66
N GLN A 223 3.53 -9.06 16.82
CA GLN A 223 3.47 -8.35 18.10
C GLN A 223 2.58 -7.11 18.00
N VAL A 224 1.78 -6.83 19.04
CA VAL A 224 1.02 -5.59 19.11
C VAL A 224 1.87 -4.50 19.76
N ALA A 225 1.97 -3.33 19.12
CA ALA A 225 2.62 -2.16 19.67
C ALA A 225 1.68 -0.95 19.71
N PHE A 226 1.87 -0.10 20.72
CA PHE A 226 1.03 1.07 20.97
C PHE A 226 1.82 2.34 20.79
N ILE A 227 1.25 3.28 20.03
CA ILE A 227 1.81 4.62 19.86
C ILE A 227 0.91 5.61 20.60
N PRO A 228 1.46 6.43 21.52
CA PRO A 228 0.70 7.46 22.21
C PRO A 228 0.05 8.42 21.21
N LEU A 229 -1.24 8.73 21.41
CA LEU A 229 -1.89 9.76 20.60
C LEU A 229 -1.34 11.14 20.99
N VAL A 230 -1.07 11.97 19.99
CA VAL A 230 -0.79 13.39 20.21
C VAL A 230 -2.07 14.05 20.75
N PRO A 231 -2.03 14.70 21.93
CA PRO A 231 -3.20 15.41 22.47
C PRO A 231 -3.74 16.48 21.51
N ASP A 232 -5.02 16.84 21.65
CA ASP A 232 -5.71 17.95 20.97
C ASP A 232 -6.06 17.82 19.47
N HIS A 233 -5.79 16.68 18.83
CA HIS A 233 -6.16 16.47 17.43
C HIS A 233 -7.05 15.24 17.24
N SER A 234 -8.37 15.45 17.13
CA SER A 234 -9.32 14.41 16.70
C SER A 234 -10.28 14.95 15.64
N THR A 235 -10.62 14.11 14.66
CA THR A 235 -11.61 14.43 13.63
C THR A 235 -12.95 14.87 14.24
N THR A 236 -13.36 14.26 15.36
CA THR A 236 -14.59 14.61 16.08
C THR A 236 -14.53 16.03 16.64
N ASN A 237 -13.39 16.45 17.20
CA ASN A 237 -13.22 17.82 17.71
C ASN A 237 -13.24 18.86 16.59
N MET A 238 -12.65 18.57 15.42
CA MET A 238 -12.73 19.46 14.26
C MET A 238 -14.18 19.66 13.78
N ILE A 239 -14.94 18.57 13.65
CA ILE A 239 -16.35 18.65 13.24
C ILE A 239 -17.20 19.37 14.28
N ARG A 240 -16.94 19.16 15.58
CA ARG A 240 -17.64 19.88 16.64
C ARG A 240 -17.43 21.39 16.50
N ARG A 241 -16.19 21.84 16.29
CA ARG A 241 -15.86 23.26 16.10
C ARG A 241 -16.56 23.85 14.87
N ILE A 242 -16.53 23.15 13.73
CA ILE A 242 -17.23 23.58 12.51
C ILE A 242 -18.74 23.72 12.76
N ASN A 243 -19.36 22.77 13.46
CA ASN A 243 -20.79 22.82 13.77
C ASN A 243 -21.18 23.88 14.81
N GLU A 244 -20.29 24.17 15.78
CA GLU A 244 -20.46 25.27 16.74
C GLU A 244 -20.40 26.63 16.03
N ASP A 245 -19.41 26.83 15.15
CA ASP A 245 -19.26 28.06 14.36
C ASP A 245 -20.40 28.25 13.35
N ALA A 246 -20.86 27.18 12.69
CA ALA A 246 -22.00 27.22 11.77
C ALA A 246 -23.34 27.52 12.48
N LYS A 247 -23.47 27.17 13.77
CA LYS A 247 -24.63 27.57 14.59
C LYS A 247 -24.54 29.04 14.97
N LEU A 248 -23.35 29.54 15.35
CA LEU A 248 -23.12 30.96 15.64
C LEU A 248 -23.40 31.84 14.41
N ALA A 249 -22.99 31.42 13.22
CA ALA A 249 -23.24 32.14 11.97
C ALA A 249 -24.72 32.17 11.53
N LYS A 250 -25.60 31.32 12.10
CA LYS A 250 -27.06 31.33 11.86
C LYS A 250 -27.84 32.18 12.86
N VAL A 251 -27.17 32.67 13.92
CA VAL A 251 -27.78 33.48 14.98
C VAL A 251 -27.48 34.99 14.80
N VAL A 252 -26.63 35.33 13.82
CA VAL A 252 -26.36 36.70 13.36
C VAL A 252 -27.16 36.97 12.09
#